data_AF-A0A7D6ZGM6-F1
#
_entry.id   AF-A0A7D6ZGM6-F1
#
_cell.length_a   1.000
_cell.length_b   1.000
_cell.length_c   1.000
_cell.angle_alpha   90.00
_cell.angle_beta   90.00
_cell.angle_gamma   90.00
#
_symmetry.space_group_name_H-M   'P 1'
#
loop_
_entity.id
_entity.type
_entity.pdbx_description
1 polymer ?
#
loop_
_entity_poly.entity_id
_entity_poly.type
_entity_poly.pdbx_seq_one_letter_code
_entity_poly.pdbx_strand_id
1 'polypeptide(L)'
;MRISAAGLRVTVGASMLALAAGGGIATGAPGPQDIGLPDLLVEAVARDLRLDAGGYLARAELAQRLAEFESTARFAYPDVFAGVRMEEGRAVVALAEGVNRSHAGNAVAAQGFTAEDVSYSAAALIERRRAVERWVAAQPAQVAATIIGDSIDIAANTVVLRSTGEVKLPAELGPVRVEVIPPVLQRGVGTAAQEVISAGDPDGDMIGGNPIAIPFDENLEGRCSLAFNGTDGTGNTVALTAGHCAPDAHDPARTDATPVRVHDVRNGSSGPAFGEFTVVNNDLRDFAIIRIHADHAARFQNNRVSTVQPDAQSTSEPAGAGLPATGSQEATTDEQVSGSAPVQQAQPGTLTAAADSEPLLIDGVATPVVGAPVCKSGAMTGFTCGTITEIDQTYYSRKSDDPGDLERLEGFFGFSTCGIHGDSGGSVTTGTKALGIVSGSGNADVCDPQAGLTAQPIATVIAENQGLQIRTS
;
A
#
# COMPACT_ATOMS: atom_id res chain seq x y z
N MET A 1 -9.87 -23.66 -69.41
CA MET A 1 -8.67 -24.43 -69.78
C MET A 1 -8.22 -25.16 -68.51
N ARG A 2 -8.85 -26.29 -68.15
CA ARG A 2 -8.43 -27.68 -68.39
C ARG A 2 -6.96 -27.98 -67.97
N ILE A 3 -6.84 -28.88 -66.96
CA ILE A 3 -5.91 -30.04 -66.89
C ILE A 3 -4.44 -29.66 -66.49
N SER A 4 -3.69 -30.32 -65.60
CA SER A 4 -3.76 -31.62 -64.92
C SER A 4 -2.80 -31.68 -63.72
N ALA A 5 -3.09 -32.62 -62.81
CA ALA A 5 -2.14 -33.21 -61.87
C ALA A 5 -1.17 -34.18 -62.57
N ALA A 6 0.05 -34.33 -62.02
CA ALA A 6 0.89 -35.51 -62.23
C ALA A 6 1.74 -35.76 -60.97
N GLY A 7 1.55 -36.93 -60.37
CA GLY A 7 2.34 -37.40 -59.23
C GLY A 7 3.63 -38.08 -59.66
N LEU A 8 4.54 -38.28 -58.70
CA LEU A 8 5.60 -39.26 -58.80
C LEU A 8 5.78 -39.97 -57.45
N ARG A 9 5.57 -41.28 -57.49
CA ARG A 9 5.86 -42.24 -56.41
C ARG A 9 7.36 -42.49 -56.36
N VAL A 10 7.95 -42.50 -55.17
CA VAL A 10 9.22 -43.22 -54.93
C VAL A 10 9.04 -44.12 -53.72
N THR A 11 9.58 -45.31 -53.90
CA THR A 11 9.41 -46.57 -53.20
C THR A 11 10.04 -46.66 -51.83
N VAL A 12 9.36 -47.45 -50.99
CA VAL A 12 9.74 -47.96 -49.68
C VAL A 12 11.06 -48.75 -49.74
N GLY A 13 12.04 -48.33 -48.96
CA GLY A 13 13.20 -49.13 -48.56
C GLY A 13 13.09 -49.46 -47.08
N ALA A 14 12.76 -50.72 -46.78
CA ALA A 14 12.71 -51.25 -45.43
C ALA A 14 14.13 -51.57 -44.94
N SER A 15 14.54 -50.93 -43.84
CA SER A 15 15.65 -51.39 -43.00
C SER A 15 15.17 -51.40 -41.56
N MET A 16 14.95 -52.61 -41.04
CA MET A 16 14.74 -52.86 -39.62
C MET A 16 16.06 -52.63 -38.87
N LEU A 17 16.05 -51.82 -37.81
CA LEU A 17 17.01 -52.01 -36.72
C LEU A 17 16.45 -51.52 -35.37
N ALA A 18 16.28 -52.50 -34.48
CA ALA A 18 16.29 -52.46 -33.01
C ALA A 18 15.36 -51.48 -32.26
N LEU A 19 14.33 -52.07 -31.63
CA LEU A 19 13.73 -51.58 -30.39
C LEU A 19 14.82 -51.47 -29.30
N ALA A 20 15.07 -50.27 -28.80
CA ALA A 20 15.49 -50.04 -27.43
C ALA A 20 14.34 -49.30 -26.73
N ALA A 21 13.71 -50.01 -25.79
CA ALA A 21 12.67 -49.49 -24.92
C ALA A 21 13.28 -48.55 -23.87
N GLY A 22 12.50 -47.54 -23.45
CA GLY A 22 12.66 -46.89 -22.16
C GLY A 22 13.30 -45.51 -22.19
N GLY A 23 12.60 -44.52 -22.75
CA GLY A 23 12.84 -43.11 -22.47
C GLY A 23 11.49 -42.45 -22.32
N GLY A 24 10.94 -42.42 -21.10
CA GLY A 24 9.76 -41.62 -20.80
C GLY A 24 10.08 -40.18 -21.14
N ILE A 25 9.38 -39.62 -22.12
CA ILE A 25 9.39 -38.18 -22.34
C ILE A 25 8.64 -37.61 -21.14
N ALA A 26 9.39 -37.15 -20.15
CA ALA A 26 8.83 -36.30 -19.12
C ALA A 26 8.36 -35.02 -19.82
N THR A 27 7.08 -34.96 -20.18
CA THR A 27 6.39 -33.70 -20.44
C THR A 27 6.17 -33.02 -19.09
N GLY A 28 7.26 -32.53 -18.50
CA GLY A 28 7.16 -31.53 -17.45
C GLY A 28 6.63 -30.27 -18.12
N ALA A 29 5.40 -29.88 -17.81
CA ALA A 29 4.99 -28.49 -18.01
C ALA A 29 6.03 -27.60 -17.32
N PRO A 30 6.46 -26.48 -17.91
CA PRO A 30 7.35 -25.55 -17.23
C PRO A 30 6.72 -25.20 -15.88
N GLY A 31 7.47 -25.44 -14.80
CA GLY A 31 7.04 -25.03 -13.46
C GLY A 31 6.88 -23.51 -13.38
N PRO A 32 6.13 -22.98 -12.41
CA PRO A 32 5.80 -21.55 -12.28
C PRO A 32 6.98 -20.66 -11.82
N GLN A 33 8.19 -20.88 -12.33
CA GLN A 33 9.43 -20.34 -11.76
C GLN A 33 10.31 -19.56 -12.77
N ASP A 34 9.72 -19.00 -13.83
CA ASP A 34 10.50 -18.19 -14.79
C ASP A 34 9.75 -16.91 -15.18
N ILE A 35 9.16 -16.23 -14.19
CA ILE A 35 8.49 -14.92 -14.37
C ILE A 35 9.41 -13.76 -13.92
N GLY A 36 10.67 -14.05 -13.56
CA GLY A 36 11.67 -13.03 -13.23
C GLY A 36 11.35 -12.17 -12.00
N LEU A 37 10.52 -12.66 -11.07
CA LEU A 37 10.27 -12.00 -9.79
C LEU A 37 11.23 -12.53 -8.72
N PRO A 38 11.68 -11.69 -7.77
CA PRO A 38 12.50 -12.14 -6.66
C PRO A 38 11.84 -13.23 -5.82
N ASP A 39 12.62 -14.22 -5.37
CA ASP A 39 12.12 -15.35 -4.58
C ASP A 39 11.37 -14.90 -3.31
N LEU A 40 11.93 -13.94 -2.57
CA LEU A 40 11.28 -13.41 -1.36
C LEU A 40 9.96 -12.66 -1.67
N LEU A 41 9.80 -12.10 -2.86
CA LEU A 41 8.51 -11.55 -3.27
C LEU A 41 7.52 -12.70 -3.52
N VAL A 42 7.92 -13.74 -4.24
CA VAL A 42 7.07 -14.91 -4.52
C VAL A 42 6.59 -15.56 -3.22
N GLU A 43 7.50 -15.70 -2.25
CA GLU A 43 7.17 -16.20 -0.92
C GLU A 43 6.17 -15.31 -0.17
N ALA A 44 6.39 -13.99 -0.13
CA ALA A 44 5.49 -13.05 0.55
C ALA A 44 4.09 -13.05 -0.08
N VAL A 45 4.01 -13.11 -1.41
CA VAL A 45 2.75 -13.21 -2.15
C VAL A 45 2.03 -14.52 -1.84
N ALA A 46 2.74 -15.66 -1.82
CA ALA A 46 2.15 -16.94 -1.46
C ALA A 46 1.69 -16.99 0.00
N ARG A 47 2.47 -16.38 0.90
CA ARG A 47 2.19 -16.29 2.34
C ARG A 47 0.94 -15.45 2.61
N ASP A 48 0.90 -14.24 2.08
CA ASP A 48 -0.08 -13.21 2.48
C ASP A 48 -1.33 -13.23 1.60
N LEU A 49 -1.18 -13.43 0.30
CA LEU A 49 -2.28 -13.35 -0.67
C LEU A 49 -2.82 -14.70 -1.10
N ARG A 50 -2.11 -15.79 -0.78
CA ARG A 50 -2.40 -17.14 -1.28
C ARG A 50 -2.44 -17.20 -2.81
N LEU A 51 -1.51 -16.48 -3.46
CA LEU A 51 -1.33 -16.46 -4.91
C LEU A 51 0.04 -17.02 -5.29
N ASP A 52 0.15 -17.54 -6.50
CA ASP A 52 1.45 -17.75 -7.14
C ASP A 52 1.90 -16.47 -7.87
N ALA A 53 3.16 -16.45 -8.32
CA ALA A 53 3.76 -15.33 -9.02
C ALA A 53 2.94 -14.89 -10.25
N GLY A 54 2.47 -15.87 -11.04
CA GLY A 54 1.69 -15.61 -12.25
C GLY A 54 0.32 -15.01 -11.95
N GLY A 55 -0.39 -15.55 -10.95
CA GLY A 55 -1.67 -15.03 -10.49
C GLY A 55 -1.56 -13.64 -9.88
N TYR A 56 -0.48 -13.33 -9.17
CA TYR A 56 -0.20 -11.99 -8.65
C TYR A 56 -0.02 -10.97 -9.78
N LEU A 57 0.86 -11.26 -10.74
CA LEU A 57 1.11 -10.36 -11.87
C LEU A 57 -0.13 -10.17 -12.75
N ALA A 58 -0.85 -11.25 -13.05
CA ALA A 58 -2.07 -11.19 -13.86
C ALA A 58 -3.15 -10.32 -13.18
N ARG A 59 -3.30 -10.42 -11.85
CA ARG A 59 -4.25 -9.58 -11.11
C ARG A 59 -3.81 -8.12 -11.02
N ALA A 60 -2.52 -7.86 -10.82
CA ALA A 60 -1.97 -6.51 -10.83
C ALA A 60 -2.18 -5.84 -12.20
N GLU A 61 -1.85 -6.54 -13.30
CA GLU A 61 -2.06 -6.04 -14.66
C GLU A 61 -3.55 -5.83 -14.98
N LEU A 62 -4.42 -6.78 -14.61
CA LEU A 62 -5.86 -6.64 -14.80
C LEU A 62 -6.41 -5.42 -14.06
N ALA A 63 -5.94 -5.16 -12.84
CA ALA A 63 -6.30 -3.95 -12.10
C ALA A 63 -5.84 -2.67 -12.80
N GLN A 64 -4.65 -2.65 -13.42
CA GLN A 64 -4.18 -1.46 -14.14
C GLN A 64 -5.00 -1.20 -15.42
N ARG A 65 -5.34 -2.24 -16.20
CA ARG A 65 -6.26 -2.08 -17.34
C ARG A 65 -7.64 -1.56 -16.90
N LEU A 66 -8.09 -1.99 -15.72
CA LEU A 66 -9.35 -1.53 -15.15
C LEU A 66 -9.29 -0.05 -14.72
N ALA A 67 -8.17 0.40 -14.12
CA ALA A 67 -7.93 1.81 -13.80
C ALA A 67 -7.87 2.70 -15.05
N GLU A 68 -7.20 2.23 -16.11
CA GLU A 68 -7.16 2.92 -17.41
C GLU A 68 -8.57 3.07 -18.00
N PHE A 69 -9.36 1.99 -17.99
CA PHE A 69 -10.75 2.03 -18.42
C PHE A 69 -11.56 3.03 -17.59
N GLU A 70 -11.45 3.00 -16.27
CA GLU A 70 -12.12 3.95 -15.38
C GLU A 70 -11.83 5.40 -15.77
N SER A 71 -10.57 5.74 -16.05
CA SER A 71 -10.17 7.11 -16.42
C SER A 71 -10.94 7.62 -17.64
N THR A 72 -11.25 6.74 -18.60
CA THR A 72 -12.01 7.10 -19.82
C THR A 72 -13.52 7.02 -19.60
N ALA A 73 -13.99 5.99 -18.89
CA ALA A 73 -15.40 5.71 -18.67
C ALA A 73 -16.08 6.79 -17.82
N ARG A 74 -15.37 7.36 -16.83
CA ARG A 74 -15.85 8.48 -16.02
C ARG A 74 -16.29 9.69 -16.86
N PHE A 75 -15.55 10.01 -17.93
CA PHE A 75 -15.88 11.11 -18.83
C PHE A 75 -16.87 10.71 -19.92
N ALA A 76 -16.78 9.49 -20.45
CA ALA A 76 -17.65 9.03 -21.53
C ALA A 76 -19.09 8.73 -21.07
N TYR A 77 -19.26 8.30 -19.82
CA TYR A 77 -20.54 7.81 -19.28
C TYR A 77 -20.87 8.42 -17.90
N PRO A 78 -20.83 9.76 -17.73
CA PRO A 78 -20.90 10.39 -16.41
C PRO A 78 -22.21 10.13 -15.65
N ASP A 79 -23.31 9.91 -16.37
CA ASP A 79 -24.64 9.68 -15.78
C ASP A 79 -24.79 8.26 -15.20
N VAL A 80 -23.98 7.30 -15.66
CA VAL A 80 -24.17 5.87 -15.35
C VAL A 80 -22.94 5.21 -14.75
N PHE A 81 -21.73 5.68 -15.04
CA PHE A 81 -20.53 5.07 -14.46
C PHE A 81 -20.47 5.28 -12.95
N ALA A 82 -20.23 4.22 -12.17
CA ALA A 82 -20.28 4.23 -10.72
C ALA A 82 -18.99 3.80 -10.01
N GLY A 83 -17.94 3.46 -10.75
CA GLY A 83 -16.64 3.06 -10.22
C GLY A 83 -16.21 1.68 -10.68
N VAL A 84 -14.98 1.30 -10.31
CA VAL A 84 -14.41 0.00 -10.62
C VAL A 84 -13.82 -0.66 -9.38
N ARG A 85 -13.80 -2.00 -9.39
CA ARG A 85 -13.18 -2.80 -8.35
C ARG A 85 -12.74 -4.15 -8.89
N MET A 86 -11.76 -4.74 -8.23
CA MET A 86 -11.42 -6.14 -8.36
C MET A 86 -12.23 -6.95 -7.34
N GLU A 87 -12.77 -8.09 -7.76
CA GLU A 87 -13.52 -9.00 -6.91
C GLU A 87 -13.13 -10.44 -7.24
N GLU A 88 -12.49 -11.13 -6.30
CA GLU A 88 -12.07 -12.53 -6.48
C GLU A 88 -11.25 -12.76 -7.77
N GLY A 89 -10.45 -11.76 -8.16
CA GLY A 89 -9.65 -11.79 -9.39
C GLY A 89 -10.39 -11.38 -10.67
N ARG A 90 -11.67 -11.00 -10.59
CA ARG A 90 -12.45 -10.43 -11.70
C ARG A 90 -12.40 -8.90 -11.68
N ALA A 91 -12.32 -8.28 -12.84
CA ALA A 91 -12.51 -6.84 -13.01
C ALA A 91 -14.01 -6.53 -13.11
N VAL A 92 -14.52 -5.72 -12.19
CA VAL A 92 -15.92 -5.33 -12.08
C VAL A 92 -16.06 -3.82 -12.30
N VAL A 93 -17.03 -3.44 -13.12
CA VAL A 93 -17.42 -2.06 -13.39
C VAL A 93 -18.85 -1.85 -12.92
N ALA A 94 -19.02 -0.98 -11.92
CA ALA A 94 -20.34 -0.61 -11.41
C ALA A 94 -20.99 0.41 -12.35
N LEU A 95 -22.25 0.16 -12.71
CA LEU A 95 -23.05 1.01 -13.60
C LEU A 95 -24.45 1.24 -13.00
N ALA A 96 -24.82 2.50 -12.82
CA ALA A 96 -26.16 2.91 -12.41
C ALA A 96 -27.13 3.05 -13.59
N GLU A 97 -28.42 3.06 -13.33
CA GLU A 97 -29.42 3.38 -14.36
C GLU A 97 -29.24 4.81 -14.89
N GLY A 98 -29.45 5.01 -16.19
CA GLY A 98 -29.37 6.33 -16.80
C GLY A 98 -29.15 6.32 -18.32
N VAL A 99 -28.94 7.52 -18.87
CA VAL A 99 -28.67 7.70 -20.29
C VAL A 99 -27.37 6.97 -20.66
N ASN A 100 -27.36 6.27 -21.79
CA ASN A 100 -26.22 5.48 -22.27
C ASN A 100 -25.83 4.25 -21.43
N ARG A 101 -26.66 3.78 -20.47
CA ARG A 101 -26.39 2.55 -19.69
C ARG A 101 -26.07 1.32 -20.57
N SER A 102 -26.77 1.14 -21.68
CA SER A 102 -26.50 0.05 -22.63
C SER A 102 -25.16 0.21 -23.36
N HIS A 103 -24.83 1.44 -23.79
CA HIS A 103 -23.54 1.73 -24.42
C HIS A 103 -22.37 1.50 -23.45
N ALA A 104 -22.51 1.94 -22.20
CA ALA A 104 -21.52 1.69 -21.14
C ALA A 104 -21.35 0.18 -20.91
N GLY A 105 -22.46 -0.58 -20.81
CA GLY A 105 -22.41 -2.04 -20.66
C GLY A 105 -21.69 -2.74 -21.83
N ASN A 106 -21.94 -2.31 -23.06
CA ASN A 106 -21.23 -2.83 -24.23
C ASN A 106 -19.73 -2.50 -24.21
N ALA A 107 -19.35 -1.31 -23.74
CA ALA A 107 -17.94 -0.92 -23.59
C ALA A 107 -17.23 -1.77 -22.53
N VAL A 108 -17.88 -2.03 -21.39
CA VAL A 108 -17.38 -2.93 -20.33
C VAL A 108 -17.18 -4.35 -20.87
N ALA A 109 -18.19 -4.89 -21.56
CA ALA A 109 -18.11 -6.23 -22.15
C ALA A 109 -17.01 -6.35 -23.23
N ALA A 110 -16.79 -5.29 -24.02
CA ALA A 110 -15.75 -5.24 -25.04
C ALA A 110 -14.32 -5.34 -24.45
N GLN A 111 -14.13 -4.92 -23.20
CA GLN A 111 -12.86 -5.09 -22.47
C GLN A 111 -12.75 -6.44 -21.76
N GLY A 112 -13.79 -7.28 -21.81
CA GLY A 112 -13.85 -8.53 -21.05
C GLY A 112 -14.08 -8.33 -19.55
N PHE A 113 -14.56 -7.16 -19.14
CA PHE A 113 -14.90 -6.86 -17.75
C PHE A 113 -16.35 -7.26 -17.42
N THR A 114 -16.65 -7.37 -16.13
CA THR A 114 -18.00 -7.67 -15.63
C THR A 114 -18.72 -6.36 -15.31
N ALA A 115 -19.90 -6.14 -15.91
CA ALA A 115 -20.78 -5.05 -15.51
C ALA A 115 -21.63 -5.47 -14.31
N GLU A 116 -21.76 -4.60 -13.32
CA GLU A 116 -22.67 -4.77 -12.18
C GLU A 116 -23.61 -3.58 -12.10
N ASP A 117 -24.91 -3.84 -11.89
CA ASP A 117 -25.91 -2.78 -11.73
C ASP A 117 -25.94 -2.26 -10.29
N VAL A 118 -25.87 -0.95 -10.13
CA VAL A 118 -25.90 -0.27 -8.82
C VAL A 118 -26.90 0.88 -8.80
N SER A 119 -27.12 1.47 -7.61
CA SER A 119 -28.17 2.48 -7.41
C SER A 119 -27.75 3.89 -7.82
N TYR A 120 -26.48 4.24 -7.64
CA TYR A 120 -25.96 5.61 -7.78
C TYR A 120 -24.73 5.65 -8.68
N SER A 121 -24.68 6.61 -9.59
CA SER A 121 -23.48 6.91 -10.36
C SER A 121 -22.40 7.55 -9.50
N ALA A 122 -21.16 7.54 -9.99
CA ALA A 122 -20.02 8.15 -9.31
C ALA A 122 -20.25 9.66 -9.11
N ALA A 123 -20.83 10.33 -10.12
CA ALA A 123 -21.20 11.74 -10.00
C ALA A 123 -22.20 11.99 -8.86
N ALA A 124 -23.22 11.14 -8.72
CA ALA A 124 -24.19 11.25 -7.63
C ALA A 124 -23.56 11.02 -6.24
N LEU A 125 -22.65 10.05 -6.13
CA LEU A 125 -21.93 9.78 -4.88
C LEU A 125 -20.96 10.90 -4.51
N ILE A 126 -20.27 11.49 -5.48
CA ILE A 126 -19.38 12.64 -5.27
C ILE A 126 -20.17 13.85 -4.76
N GLU A 127 -21.32 14.15 -5.37
CA GLU A 127 -22.19 15.24 -4.89
C GLU A 127 -22.73 14.97 -3.49
N ARG A 128 -23.06 13.71 -3.16
CA ARG A 128 -23.45 13.33 -1.80
C ARG A 128 -22.30 13.52 -0.81
N ARG A 129 -21.08 13.08 -1.15
CA ARG A 129 -19.89 13.28 -0.32
C ARG A 129 -19.64 14.76 -0.04
N ARG A 130 -19.72 15.62 -1.06
CA ARG A 130 -19.63 17.08 -0.90
C ARG A 130 -20.73 17.67 -0.02
N ALA A 131 -21.93 17.09 -0.02
CA ALA A 131 -23.00 17.49 0.89
C ALA A 131 -22.69 17.10 2.34
N VAL A 132 -22.14 15.91 2.57
CA VAL A 132 -21.65 15.46 3.88
C VAL A 132 -20.54 16.38 4.39
N GLU A 133 -19.53 16.67 3.57
CA GLU A 133 -18.43 17.57 3.93
C GLU A 133 -18.91 18.96 4.33
N ARG A 134 -19.85 19.55 3.56
CA ARG A 134 -20.48 20.84 3.91
C ARG A 134 -21.28 20.76 5.20
N TRP A 135 -21.95 19.63 5.46
CA TRP A 135 -22.67 19.42 6.71
C TRP A 135 -21.72 19.35 7.90
N VAL A 136 -20.60 18.60 7.78
CA VAL A 136 -19.55 18.49 8.83
C VAL A 136 -18.96 19.88 9.13
N ALA A 137 -18.62 20.65 8.10
CA ALA A 137 -18.07 22.00 8.25
C ALA A 137 -19.02 22.99 8.95
N ALA A 138 -20.33 22.71 8.94
CA ALA A 138 -21.34 23.53 9.61
C ALA A 138 -21.65 23.06 11.05
N GLN A 139 -21.04 21.96 11.53
CA GLN A 139 -21.29 21.44 12.88
C GLN A 139 -20.51 22.22 13.96
N PRO A 140 -20.97 22.19 15.22
CA PRO A 140 -20.16 22.63 16.36
C PRO A 140 -18.83 21.88 16.42
N ALA A 141 -17.77 22.55 16.91
CA ALA A 141 -16.42 22.01 16.97
C ALA A 141 -16.35 20.63 17.66
N GLN A 142 -17.19 20.39 18.68
CA GLN A 142 -17.23 19.12 19.39
C GLN A 142 -17.72 17.97 18.53
N VAL A 143 -18.67 18.22 17.62
CA VAL A 143 -19.20 17.22 16.68
C VAL A 143 -18.24 17.05 15.51
N ALA A 144 -17.72 18.15 14.97
CA ALA A 144 -16.71 18.09 13.92
C ALA A 144 -15.47 17.29 14.37
N ALA A 145 -15.05 17.44 15.63
CA ALA A 145 -13.93 16.72 16.21
C ALA A 145 -14.16 15.20 16.36
N THR A 146 -15.41 14.72 16.33
CA THR A 146 -15.65 13.27 16.31
C THR A 146 -15.49 12.67 14.92
N ILE A 147 -15.62 13.49 13.87
CA ILE A 147 -15.48 13.05 12.47
C ILE A 147 -13.99 12.93 12.14
N ILE A 148 -13.58 11.74 11.72
CA ILE A 148 -12.17 11.39 11.51
C ILE A 148 -11.85 10.97 10.08
N GLY A 149 -12.85 10.92 9.20
CA GLY A 149 -12.63 10.70 7.78
C GLY A 149 -13.91 10.43 7.02
N ASP A 150 -13.77 10.35 5.70
CA ASP A 150 -14.84 10.02 4.79
C ASP A 150 -14.29 9.40 3.50
N SER A 151 -15.09 8.59 2.83
CA SER A 151 -14.76 8.01 1.52
C SER A 151 -16.02 7.56 0.76
N ILE A 152 -15.84 7.06 -0.46
CA ILE A 152 -16.90 6.38 -1.22
C ILE A 152 -16.58 4.89 -1.23
N ASP A 153 -17.52 4.08 -0.72
CA ASP A 153 -17.45 2.63 -0.85
C ASP A 153 -18.07 2.24 -2.20
N ILE A 154 -17.20 1.85 -3.13
CA ILE A 154 -17.59 1.45 -4.49
C ILE A 154 -18.41 0.15 -4.46
N ALA A 155 -18.07 -0.80 -3.58
CA ALA A 155 -18.73 -2.08 -3.50
C ALA A 155 -20.15 -1.95 -2.89
N ALA A 156 -20.28 -1.17 -1.83
CA ALA A 156 -21.58 -0.88 -1.22
C ALA A 156 -22.36 0.26 -1.92
N ASN A 157 -21.75 0.90 -2.93
CA ASN A 157 -22.32 2.02 -3.69
C ASN A 157 -22.86 3.15 -2.80
N THR A 158 -22.09 3.56 -1.79
CA THR A 158 -22.53 4.55 -0.78
C THR A 158 -21.38 5.43 -0.30
N VAL A 159 -21.71 6.56 0.33
CA VAL A 159 -20.75 7.41 1.04
C VAL A 159 -20.55 6.85 2.45
N VAL A 160 -19.30 6.82 2.90
CA VAL A 160 -18.89 6.40 4.24
C VAL A 160 -18.41 7.62 5.01
N LEU A 161 -18.89 7.76 6.25
CA LEU A 161 -18.44 8.76 7.22
C LEU A 161 -17.86 8.02 8.43
N ARG A 162 -16.60 8.30 8.77
CA ARG A 162 -15.92 7.69 9.92
C ARG A 162 -15.96 8.63 11.10
N SER A 163 -16.31 8.09 12.26
CA SER A 163 -16.44 8.86 13.50
C SER A 163 -15.97 8.07 14.71
N THR A 164 -15.46 8.77 15.72
CA THR A 164 -15.12 8.19 17.03
C THR A 164 -16.34 8.01 17.94
N GLY A 165 -17.49 8.53 17.54
CA GLY A 165 -18.76 8.40 18.25
C GLY A 165 -19.95 8.34 17.31
N GLU A 166 -21.13 8.06 17.86
CA GLU A 166 -22.37 8.05 17.07
C GLU A 166 -22.67 9.42 16.47
N VAL A 167 -23.05 9.43 15.19
CA VAL A 167 -23.42 10.65 14.45
C VAL A 167 -24.80 10.46 13.86
N LYS A 168 -25.71 11.39 14.18
CA LYS A 168 -27.05 11.43 13.58
C LYS A 168 -27.02 12.33 12.35
N LEU A 169 -27.09 11.72 11.18
CA LEU A 169 -27.11 12.44 9.91
C LEU A 169 -28.53 12.88 9.54
N PRO A 170 -28.71 14.10 9.00
CA PRO A 170 -29.96 14.52 8.40
C PRO A 170 -30.39 13.61 7.24
N ALA A 171 -31.68 13.33 7.13
CA ALA A 171 -32.20 12.44 6.08
C ALA A 171 -31.97 13.00 4.66
N GLU A 172 -31.82 14.31 4.54
CA GLU A 172 -31.58 15.04 3.29
C GLU A 172 -30.22 14.72 2.67
N LEU A 173 -29.25 14.18 3.44
CA LEU A 173 -27.97 13.72 2.92
C LEU A 173 -28.10 12.41 2.13
N GLY A 174 -29.23 11.72 2.21
CA GLY A 174 -29.43 10.41 1.59
C GLY A 174 -28.66 9.30 2.34
N PRO A 175 -28.50 8.11 1.73
CA PRO A 175 -27.82 7.01 2.38
C PRO A 175 -26.33 7.32 2.52
N VAL A 176 -25.90 7.41 3.78
CA VAL A 176 -24.52 7.54 4.22
C VAL A 176 -24.31 6.50 5.32
N ARG A 177 -23.27 5.68 5.18
CA ARG A 177 -22.90 4.71 6.21
C ARG A 177 -22.00 5.38 7.22
N VAL A 178 -22.42 5.39 8.48
CA VAL A 178 -21.56 5.86 9.58
C VAL A 178 -20.82 4.67 10.15
N GLU A 179 -19.49 4.72 10.08
CA GLU A 179 -18.59 3.74 10.69
C GLU A 179 -18.04 4.34 11.98
N VAL A 180 -18.49 3.78 13.11
CA VAL A 180 -17.94 4.14 14.43
C VAL A 180 -16.72 3.30 14.68
N ILE A 181 -15.54 3.92 14.63
CA ILE A 181 -14.25 3.25 14.83
C ILE A 181 -13.47 3.98 15.93
N PRO A 182 -12.71 3.27 16.78
CA PRO A 182 -11.84 3.91 17.77
C PRO A 182 -10.83 4.87 17.08
N PRO A 183 -10.38 5.93 17.78
CA PRO A 183 -9.46 6.92 17.21
C PRO A 183 -8.12 6.26 16.86
N VAL A 184 -7.26 6.72 15.95
CA VAL A 184 -7.28 7.43 14.65
C VAL A 184 -6.15 6.69 13.89
N LEU A 185 -6.07 6.78 12.57
CA LEU A 185 -4.82 6.39 11.90
C LEU A 185 -3.62 7.04 12.60
N GLN A 186 -2.74 6.19 13.10
CA GLN A 186 -1.52 6.61 13.77
C GLN A 186 -0.50 6.89 12.67
N ARG A 187 -0.25 8.19 12.44
CA ARG A 187 0.93 8.65 11.74
C ARG A 187 2.02 8.96 12.75
N GLY A 188 3.23 8.61 12.41
CA GLY A 188 4.36 8.89 13.26
C GLY A 188 5.62 8.22 12.75
N VAL A 189 6.71 8.56 13.42
CA VAL A 189 8.02 8.00 13.13
C VAL A 189 8.33 6.87 14.10
N GLY A 190 9.15 5.93 13.65
CA GLY A 190 9.80 5.00 14.57
C GLY A 190 10.83 5.72 15.42
N THR A 191 11.33 5.05 16.46
CA THR A 191 12.37 5.60 17.34
C THR A 191 13.69 4.87 17.16
N ALA A 192 14.81 5.50 17.54
CA ALA A 192 16.12 4.87 17.51
C ALA A 192 16.23 3.58 18.37
N ALA A 193 15.31 3.38 19.32
CA ALA A 193 15.24 2.17 20.15
C ALA A 193 14.60 0.97 19.45
N GLN A 194 13.89 1.19 18.33
CA GLN A 194 13.31 0.11 17.54
C GLN A 194 14.37 -0.50 16.62
N GLU A 195 14.47 -1.82 16.64
CA GLU A 195 15.33 -2.55 15.72
C GLU A 195 14.79 -2.47 14.28
N VAL A 196 15.68 -2.13 13.34
CA VAL A 196 15.36 -2.09 11.91
C VAL A 196 15.65 -3.46 11.27
N ILE A 197 14.68 -4.01 10.56
CA ILE A 197 14.79 -5.31 9.86
C ILE A 197 15.66 -5.18 8.60
N SER A 198 15.61 -4.02 7.94
CA SER A 198 16.40 -3.75 6.74
C SER A 198 17.62 -2.90 7.07
N ALA A 199 18.65 -3.47 7.70
CA ALA A 199 19.96 -2.81 7.68
C ALA A 199 20.55 -3.01 6.27
N GLY A 200 20.39 -2.00 5.40
CA GLY A 200 21.06 -1.98 4.10
C GLY A 200 22.58 -2.06 4.26
N ASP A 201 23.28 -2.49 3.21
CA ASP A 201 24.74 -2.33 3.17
C ASP A 201 25.04 -0.82 3.33
N PRO A 202 25.79 -0.41 4.37
CA PRO A 202 26.06 1.00 4.63
C PRO A 202 26.75 1.72 3.47
N ASP A 203 27.42 0.98 2.58
CA ASP A 203 28.09 1.52 1.39
C ASP A 203 27.42 1.05 0.08
N GLY A 204 26.32 0.30 0.16
CA GLY A 204 25.56 -0.20 -0.98
C GLY A 204 24.52 0.78 -1.52
N ASP A 205 23.79 0.33 -2.54
CA ASP A 205 22.66 1.06 -3.10
C ASP A 205 21.62 1.38 -2.01
N MET A 206 21.09 2.61 -2.03
CA MET A 206 19.91 2.99 -1.25
C MET A 206 18.68 2.73 -2.11
N ILE A 207 17.81 1.87 -1.62
CA ILE A 207 16.64 1.35 -2.33
C ILE A 207 15.36 1.53 -1.49
N GLY A 208 14.20 1.38 -2.12
CA GLY A 208 12.92 1.46 -1.40
C GLY A 208 12.83 0.43 -0.27
N GLY A 209 12.29 0.85 0.88
CA GLY A 209 12.22 0.07 2.11
C GLY A 209 13.43 0.21 3.02
N ASN A 210 14.53 0.84 2.59
CA ASN A 210 15.66 1.10 3.48
C ASN A 210 15.33 2.13 4.56
N PRO A 211 15.87 1.97 5.78
CA PRO A 211 15.69 2.89 6.89
C PRO A 211 16.42 4.22 6.66
N ILE A 212 15.80 5.28 7.14
CA ILE A 212 16.36 6.63 7.19
C ILE A 212 16.21 7.21 8.59
N ALA A 213 17.17 8.04 8.99
CA ALA A 213 17.11 8.80 10.24
C ALA A 213 16.87 10.29 9.96
N ILE A 214 16.00 10.88 10.76
CA ILE A 214 15.69 12.31 10.69
C ILE A 214 15.80 12.90 12.09
N PRO A 215 16.61 13.96 12.30
CA PRO A 215 16.62 14.69 13.56
C PRO A 215 15.38 15.56 13.64
N PHE A 216 14.42 15.19 14.49
CA PHE A 216 13.23 16.00 14.76
C PHE A 216 13.53 17.11 15.75
N ASP A 217 14.19 16.77 16.85
CA ASP A 217 14.66 17.71 17.86
C ASP A 217 15.90 17.16 18.58
N GLU A 218 16.35 17.83 19.66
CA GLU A 218 17.54 17.43 20.43
C GLU A 218 17.40 16.08 21.16
N ASN A 219 16.17 15.60 21.35
CA ASN A 219 15.81 14.39 22.09
C ASN A 219 15.19 13.29 21.21
N LEU A 220 14.76 13.63 19.99
CA LEU A 220 14.09 12.70 19.07
C LEU A 220 14.81 12.59 17.72
N GLU A 221 15.37 11.39 17.48
CA GLU A 221 15.76 10.92 16.16
C GLU A 221 14.68 9.98 15.61
N GLY A 222 13.94 10.46 14.63
CA GLY A 222 12.88 9.71 13.96
C GLY A 222 13.45 8.68 12.98
N ARG A 223 12.82 7.51 12.93
CA ARG A 223 13.05 6.45 11.94
C ARG A 223 11.90 6.42 10.95
N CYS A 224 12.23 6.43 9.67
CA CYS A 224 11.29 6.20 8.57
C CYS A 224 11.92 5.29 7.52
N SER A 225 11.21 5.06 6.43
CA SER A 225 11.66 4.28 5.28
C SER A 225 11.70 5.12 4.01
N LEU A 226 12.54 4.72 3.04
CA LEU A 226 12.49 5.24 1.68
C LEU A 226 11.37 4.59 0.87
N ALA A 227 10.71 5.38 0.03
CA ALA A 227 9.80 4.89 -0.99
C ALA A 227 10.58 4.64 -2.29
N PHE A 228 10.57 5.58 -3.21
CA PHE A 228 11.15 5.39 -4.54
C PHE A 228 12.26 6.40 -4.81
N ASN A 229 13.23 5.96 -5.61
CA ASN A 229 14.24 6.83 -6.18
C ASN A 229 13.73 7.47 -7.47
N GLY A 230 14.20 8.68 -7.76
CA GLY A 230 13.68 9.48 -8.85
C GLY A 230 14.65 10.54 -9.36
N THR A 231 14.14 11.40 -10.23
CA THR A 231 14.75 12.67 -10.62
C THR A 231 13.74 13.80 -10.53
N ASP A 232 14.18 14.99 -10.10
CA ASP A 232 13.35 16.19 -10.19
C ASP A 232 13.35 16.80 -11.60
N GLY A 233 12.55 17.86 -11.81
CA GLY A 233 12.46 18.56 -13.10
C GLY A 233 13.73 19.25 -13.58
N THR A 234 14.78 19.30 -12.75
CA THR A 234 16.11 19.82 -13.09
C THR A 234 17.15 18.73 -13.30
N GLY A 235 16.76 17.46 -13.11
CA GLY A 235 17.63 16.30 -13.28
C GLY A 235 18.43 15.91 -12.04
N ASN A 236 18.19 16.53 -10.87
CA ASN A 236 18.85 16.09 -9.64
C ASN A 236 18.31 14.72 -9.22
N THR A 237 19.17 13.92 -8.59
CA THR A 237 18.73 12.65 -7.97
C THR A 237 17.92 12.96 -6.71
N VAL A 238 16.75 12.36 -6.61
CA VAL A 238 15.85 12.50 -5.46
C VAL A 238 15.42 11.15 -4.93
N ALA A 239 15.02 11.11 -3.66
CA ALA A 239 14.31 9.98 -3.07
C ALA A 239 13.03 10.48 -2.40
N LEU A 240 12.00 9.63 -2.39
CA LEU A 240 10.69 9.95 -1.82
C LEU A 240 10.52 9.26 -0.47
N THR A 241 9.76 9.89 0.43
CA THR A 241 9.31 9.33 1.71
C THR A 241 8.00 10.00 2.12
N ALA A 242 7.47 9.73 3.32
CA ALA A 242 6.26 10.37 3.81
C ALA A 242 6.53 11.82 4.26
N GLY A 243 5.50 12.67 4.20
CA GLY A 243 5.55 14.06 4.61
C GLY A 243 5.77 14.20 6.11
N HIS A 244 5.05 13.40 6.90
CA HIS A 244 5.18 13.40 8.36
C HIS A 244 6.53 12.87 8.87
N CYS A 245 7.37 12.29 8.01
CA CYS A 245 8.75 11.95 8.34
C CYS A 245 9.67 13.17 8.38
N ALA A 246 9.24 14.29 7.80
CA ALA A 246 9.92 15.57 7.94
C ALA A 246 9.38 16.33 9.17
N PRO A 247 10.25 16.96 9.98
CA PRO A 247 9.81 17.82 11.06
C PRO A 247 9.01 19.00 10.52
N ASP A 248 8.04 19.49 11.29
CA ASP A 248 7.18 20.60 10.87
C ASP A 248 8.02 21.84 10.55
N ALA A 249 7.88 22.36 9.33
CA ALA A 249 8.52 23.60 8.92
C ALA A 249 7.97 24.83 9.67
N HIS A 250 6.78 24.72 10.27
CA HIS A 250 6.13 25.74 11.08
C HIS A 250 6.35 25.56 12.59
N ASP A 251 7.19 24.62 13.00
CA ASP A 251 7.57 24.49 14.41
C ASP A 251 8.16 25.81 14.92
N PRO A 252 7.54 26.49 15.90
CA PRO A 252 8.05 27.75 16.43
C PRO A 252 9.42 27.63 17.11
N ALA A 253 9.86 26.41 17.46
CA ALA A 253 11.21 26.14 17.95
C ALA A 253 12.26 26.19 16.82
N ARG A 254 11.84 26.04 15.55
CA ARG A 254 12.72 26.21 14.39
C ARG A 254 12.94 27.70 14.10
N THR A 255 14.16 28.14 14.35
CA THR A 255 14.57 29.55 14.17
C THR A 255 15.32 29.81 12.87
N ASP A 256 15.73 28.77 12.14
CA ASP A 256 16.38 28.89 10.83
C ASP A 256 15.61 28.14 9.72
N ALA A 257 15.67 28.69 8.51
CA ALA A 257 15.04 28.12 7.32
C ALA A 257 15.90 27.02 6.66
N THR A 258 16.87 26.47 7.39
CA THR A 258 17.78 25.45 6.86
C THR A 258 16.98 24.17 6.54
N PRO A 259 17.15 23.56 5.36
CA PRO A 259 16.56 22.27 5.05
C PRO A 259 17.00 21.21 6.07
N VAL A 260 16.05 20.39 6.52
CA VAL A 260 16.34 19.28 7.43
C VAL A 260 17.09 18.20 6.65
N ARG A 261 18.25 17.80 7.18
CA ARG A 261 19.09 16.76 6.59
C ARG A 261 18.55 15.37 6.92
N VAL A 262 18.71 14.46 5.98
CA VAL A 262 18.31 13.06 6.10
C VAL A 262 19.56 12.19 6.11
N HIS A 263 19.57 11.24 7.04
CA HIS A 263 20.73 10.43 7.35
C HIS A 263 20.47 8.96 7.04
N ASP A 264 21.54 8.29 6.63
CA ASP A 264 21.60 6.83 6.51
C ASP A 264 21.43 6.18 7.91
N VAL A 265 20.94 4.95 7.99
CA VAL A 265 20.92 4.18 9.25
C VAL A 265 21.89 3.02 9.12
N ARG A 266 22.96 3.05 9.93
CA ARG A 266 24.06 2.09 9.90
C ARG A 266 24.17 1.42 11.27
N ASN A 267 24.04 0.10 11.31
CA ASN A 267 24.09 -0.69 12.56
C ASN A 267 23.15 -0.14 13.64
N GLY A 268 21.92 0.23 13.25
CA GLY A 268 20.90 0.79 14.15
C GLY A 268 21.12 2.26 14.58
N SER A 269 22.21 2.89 14.16
CA SER A 269 22.56 4.28 14.48
C SER A 269 22.50 5.18 13.26
N SER A 270 22.29 6.49 13.46
CA SER A 270 22.38 7.47 12.37
C SER A 270 23.79 7.60 11.83
N GLY A 271 23.90 7.53 10.51
CA GLY A 271 25.12 7.68 9.73
C GLY A 271 25.28 9.08 9.13
N PRO A 272 26.11 9.21 8.09
CA PRO A 272 26.27 10.46 7.36
C PRO A 272 24.95 10.93 6.73
N ALA A 273 24.77 12.26 6.67
CA ALA A 273 23.68 12.86 5.92
C ALA A 273 23.89 12.67 4.41
N PHE A 274 22.92 12.09 3.72
CA PHE A 274 22.99 11.86 2.26
C PHE A 274 22.16 12.85 1.44
N GLY A 275 21.29 13.62 2.09
CA GLY A 275 20.38 14.53 1.41
C GLY A 275 19.64 15.44 2.37
N GLU A 276 18.73 16.24 1.82
CA GLU A 276 17.90 17.19 2.56
C GLU A 276 16.49 17.26 1.98
N PHE A 277 15.49 17.50 2.84
CA PHE A 277 14.11 17.71 2.39
C PHE A 277 13.98 19.00 1.57
N THR A 278 13.42 18.88 0.37
CA THR A 278 13.17 20.02 -0.53
C THR A 278 11.70 20.28 -0.80
N VAL A 279 10.87 19.26 -0.66
CA VAL A 279 9.42 19.36 -0.71
C VAL A 279 8.89 18.54 0.45
N VAL A 280 7.98 19.11 1.22
CA VAL A 280 7.27 18.45 2.31
C VAL A 280 5.81 18.83 2.17
N ASN A 281 4.95 17.83 2.07
CA ASN A 281 3.52 17.99 2.22
C ASN A 281 3.08 17.00 3.29
N ASN A 282 2.79 17.52 4.48
CA ASN A 282 2.24 16.79 5.62
C ASN A 282 0.85 17.36 6.00
N ASP A 283 0.30 18.21 5.13
CA ASP A 283 -0.96 18.90 5.40
C ASP A 283 -2.11 18.24 4.64
N LEU A 284 -2.24 18.56 3.35
CA LEU A 284 -3.29 18.01 2.48
C LEU A 284 -2.94 16.61 1.99
N ARG A 285 -1.64 16.32 1.86
CA ARG A 285 -1.06 15.05 1.45
C ARG A 285 -0.05 14.59 2.48
N ASP A 286 0.47 13.39 2.30
CA ASP A 286 1.57 12.86 3.10
C ASP A 286 2.70 12.34 2.22
N PHE A 287 3.53 13.24 1.71
CA PHE A 287 4.75 12.91 0.99
C PHE A 287 5.85 13.95 1.20
N ALA A 288 7.10 13.53 1.04
CA ALA A 288 8.25 14.40 0.97
C ALA A 288 9.23 13.97 -0.12
N ILE A 289 9.97 14.95 -0.66
CA ILE A 289 11.03 14.76 -1.65
C ILE A 289 12.36 15.20 -1.03
N ILE A 290 13.29 14.26 -0.99
CA ILE A 290 14.65 14.45 -0.50
C ILE A 290 15.57 14.67 -1.71
N ARG A 291 16.24 15.82 -1.77
CA ARG A 291 17.32 16.05 -2.73
C ARG A 291 18.59 15.37 -2.23
N ILE A 292 19.12 14.46 -3.04
CA ILE A 292 20.32 13.69 -2.71
C ILE A 292 21.56 14.53 -3.02
N HIS A 293 22.52 14.56 -2.09
CA HIS A 293 23.80 15.23 -2.30
C HIS A 293 24.58 14.56 -3.44
N ALA A 294 25.35 15.36 -4.19
CA ALA A 294 26.01 14.88 -5.41
C ALA A 294 27.01 13.73 -5.17
N ASP A 295 27.66 13.71 -4.01
CA ASP A 295 28.57 12.66 -3.56
C ASP A 295 27.86 11.36 -3.15
N HIS A 296 26.56 11.41 -2.87
CA HIS A 296 25.73 10.25 -2.57
C HIS A 296 24.87 9.78 -3.75
N ALA A 297 24.73 10.58 -4.81
CA ALA A 297 23.78 10.37 -5.89
C ALA A 297 23.86 8.96 -6.53
N ALA A 298 25.06 8.40 -6.70
CA ALA A 298 25.26 7.08 -7.30
C ALA A 298 24.48 5.97 -6.57
N ARG A 299 24.39 6.02 -5.23
CA ARG A 299 23.68 5.02 -4.42
C ARG A 299 22.17 5.01 -4.70
N PHE A 300 21.61 6.11 -5.21
CA PHE A 300 20.18 6.29 -5.45
C PHE A 300 19.82 6.22 -6.96
N GLN A 301 20.79 5.95 -7.83
CA GLN A 301 20.57 5.80 -9.29
C GLN A 301 20.11 4.38 -9.64
N ASN A 302 19.01 3.95 -9.03
CA ASN A 302 18.41 2.65 -9.24
C ASN A 302 16.87 2.74 -9.18
N ASN A 303 16.18 1.69 -9.62
CA ASN A 303 14.74 1.52 -9.59
C ASN A 303 14.33 0.38 -8.63
N ARG A 304 15.05 0.19 -7.53
CA ARG A 304 14.97 -1.03 -6.70
C ARG A 304 14.12 -0.80 -5.45
N VAL A 305 13.44 -1.85 -5.02
CA VAL A 305 12.72 -1.95 -3.74
C VAL A 305 13.13 -3.24 -3.03
N SER A 306 13.43 -3.15 -1.74
CA SER A 306 13.79 -4.30 -0.91
C SER A 306 12.62 -5.27 -0.79
N THR A 307 12.91 -6.56 -0.92
CA THR A 307 11.96 -7.67 -0.72
C THR A 307 12.20 -8.42 0.59
N VAL A 308 13.10 -7.91 1.45
CA VAL A 308 13.43 -8.50 2.75
C VAL A 308 12.18 -8.64 3.60
N GLN A 309 11.91 -9.85 4.09
CA GLN A 309 10.77 -10.17 4.95
C GLN A 309 11.17 -10.08 6.44
N PRO A 310 10.20 -9.88 7.36
CA PRO A 310 10.45 -10.02 8.79
C PRO A 310 10.65 -11.50 9.15
N ASP A 311 11.55 -11.80 10.08
CA ASP A 311 11.76 -13.18 10.56
C ASP A 311 10.46 -13.75 11.17
N ALA A 312 10.12 -15.00 10.82
CA ALA A 312 8.87 -15.67 11.20
C ALA A 312 8.67 -15.85 12.73
N GLN A 313 9.62 -15.48 13.58
CA GLN A 313 9.52 -15.61 15.04
C GLN A 313 8.81 -14.44 15.74
N SER A 314 8.40 -13.40 15.01
CA SER A 314 7.63 -12.28 15.58
C SER A 314 6.14 -12.56 15.76
N THR A 315 5.60 -13.67 15.23
CA THR A 315 4.18 -14.01 15.37
C THR A 315 3.99 -15.08 16.44
N SER A 316 3.75 -14.69 17.69
CA SER A 316 3.22 -15.63 18.67
C SER A 316 1.75 -15.94 18.34
N GLU A 317 1.47 -17.15 17.87
CA GLU A 317 0.11 -17.70 17.89
C GLU A 317 -0.44 -17.70 19.33
N PRO A 318 -1.73 -17.42 19.57
CA PRO A 318 -2.32 -17.63 20.88
C PRO A 318 -2.29 -19.12 21.19
N ALA A 319 -1.56 -19.50 22.24
CA ALA A 319 -1.50 -20.87 22.71
C ALA A 319 -2.93 -21.41 22.91
N GLY A 320 -3.27 -22.44 22.12
CA GLY A 320 -4.53 -23.16 22.25
C GLY A 320 -4.69 -23.66 23.67
N ALA A 321 -5.69 -23.14 24.38
CA ALA A 321 -6.18 -23.75 25.60
C ALA A 321 -6.92 -25.04 25.23
N GLY A 322 -6.17 -26.13 25.13
CA GLY A 322 -6.72 -27.47 25.24
C GLY A 322 -7.41 -27.60 26.60
N LEU A 323 -8.74 -27.69 26.59
CA LEU A 323 -9.51 -28.07 27.76
C LEU A 323 -9.31 -29.55 28.05
N PRO A 324 -9.01 -29.94 29.30
CA PRO A 324 -9.55 -31.17 29.85
C PRO A 324 -10.66 -30.82 30.85
N ALA A 325 -11.78 -31.54 30.72
CA ALA A 325 -12.87 -31.55 31.66
C ALA A 325 -12.43 -32.10 33.04
N THR A 326 -12.94 -31.52 34.13
CA THR A 326 -13.81 -32.17 35.15
C THR A 326 -13.88 -31.34 36.45
N GLY A 327 -15.09 -31.23 37.04
CA GLY A 327 -15.29 -31.35 38.49
C GLY A 327 -15.38 -30.08 39.36
N SER A 328 -16.61 -29.62 39.58
CA SER A 328 -17.20 -29.07 40.83
C SER A 328 -16.29 -28.61 42.00
N GLN A 329 -16.44 -27.36 42.46
CA GLN A 329 -17.09 -26.99 43.74
C GLN A 329 -17.02 -25.47 44.07
N GLU A 330 -18.16 -24.97 44.56
CA GLU A 330 -18.48 -23.90 45.54
C GLU A 330 -17.69 -22.59 45.69
N ALA A 331 -18.48 -21.54 45.95
CA ALA A 331 -18.11 -20.14 46.11
C ALA A 331 -17.71 -19.78 47.56
N THR A 332 -16.75 -18.85 47.73
CA THR A 332 -16.73 -17.83 48.81
C THR A 332 -15.80 -16.64 48.49
N THR A 333 -16.38 -15.43 48.63
CA THR A 333 -15.84 -14.15 49.18
C THR A 333 -14.56 -13.46 48.66
N ASP A 334 -14.76 -12.15 48.37
CA ASP A 334 -13.86 -10.99 48.33
C ASP A 334 -12.39 -11.16 48.72
N GLU A 335 -11.49 -10.83 47.78
CA GLU A 335 -10.26 -10.07 48.08
C GLU A 335 -9.85 -9.25 46.84
N GLN A 336 -9.69 -7.93 47.01
CA GLN A 336 -9.08 -7.05 46.02
C GLN A 336 -7.63 -7.49 45.77
N VAL A 337 -7.29 -7.84 44.54
CA VAL A 337 -5.89 -7.90 44.09
C VAL A 337 -5.72 -6.96 42.91
N SER A 338 -5.22 -5.77 43.24
CA SER A 338 -4.43 -4.94 42.33
C SER A 338 -3.23 -5.75 41.87
N GLY A 339 -3.15 -6.04 40.58
CA GLY A 339 -2.09 -6.81 39.98
C GLY A 339 -2.03 -6.53 38.49
N SER A 340 -1.44 -5.41 38.12
CA SER A 340 -1.00 -5.16 36.74
C SER A 340 0.00 -6.26 36.38
N ALA A 341 -0.43 -7.23 35.59
CA ALA A 341 0.50 -8.18 34.98
C ALA A 341 1.45 -7.40 34.07
N PRO A 342 2.77 -7.61 34.16
CA PRO A 342 3.69 -6.96 33.25
C PRO A 342 3.41 -7.47 31.84
N VAL A 343 3.19 -6.55 30.90
CA VAL A 343 3.27 -6.85 29.47
C VAL A 343 4.67 -7.38 29.24
N GLN A 344 4.78 -8.67 28.93
CA GLN A 344 6.06 -9.28 28.60
C GLN A 344 6.45 -8.77 27.22
N GLN A 345 7.39 -7.82 27.19
CA GLN A 345 8.01 -7.33 25.95
C GLN A 345 8.52 -8.55 25.16
N ALA A 346 8.13 -8.64 23.88
CA ALA A 346 8.71 -9.60 22.97
C ALA A 346 10.23 -9.43 22.97
N GLN A 347 10.98 -10.52 23.17
CA GLN A 347 12.43 -10.46 23.04
C GLN A 347 12.81 -10.33 21.55
N PRO A 348 13.79 -9.48 21.20
CA PRO A 348 14.24 -9.30 19.83
C PRO A 348 14.91 -10.58 19.30
N GLY A 349 14.40 -11.06 18.15
CA GLY A 349 15.04 -12.11 17.36
C GLY A 349 16.26 -11.57 16.63
N THR A 350 17.31 -12.37 16.52
CA THR A 350 18.53 -11.98 15.83
C THR A 350 18.28 -11.97 14.32
N LEU A 351 18.20 -10.77 13.75
CA LEU A 351 17.97 -10.52 12.33
C LEU A 351 19.11 -11.09 11.48
N THR A 352 18.84 -12.10 10.65
CA THR A 352 19.72 -12.36 9.50
C THR A 352 19.33 -11.39 8.40
N ALA A 353 20.06 -10.27 8.30
CA ALA A 353 20.07 -9.49 7.07
C ALA A 353 20.43 -10.44 5.93
N ALA A 354 19.46 -10.77 5.08
CA ALA A 354 19.75 -11.48 3.85
C ALA A 354 20.49 -10.51 2.93
N ALA A 355 21.80 -10.43 3.10
CA ALA A 355 22.74 -9.69 2.26
C ALA A 355 22.65 -10.11 0.77
N ASP A 356 21.92 -11.19 0.48
CA ASP A 356 21.72 -11.78 -0.84
C ASP A 356 20.25 -11.73 -1.34
N SER A 357 19.38 -10.92 -0.72
CA SER A 357 17.99 -10.79 -1.21
C SER A 357 17.91 -9.98 -2.50
N GLU A 358 17.35 -10.58 -3.56
CA GLU A 358 17.16 -9.87 -4.83
C GLU A 358 16.08 -8.78 -4.68
N PRO A 359 16.37 -7.51 -5.03
CA PRO A 359 15.38 -6.45 -4.96
C PRO A 359 14.34 -6.56 -6.07
N LEU A 360 13.14 -6.08 -5.81
CA LEU A 360 12.12 -5.85 -6.84
C LEU A 360 12.54 -4.67 -7.72
N LEU A 361 12.58 -4.88 -9.03
CA LEU A 361 12.77 -3.82 -10.01
C LEU A 361 11.42 -3.17 -10.34
N ILE A 362 11.38 -1.85 -10.20
CA ILE A 362 10.22 -1.03 -10.57
C ILE A 362 10.28 -0.74 -12.06
N ASP A 363 9.23 -1.07 -12.80
CA ASP A 363 9.14 -0.89 -14.26
C ASP A 363 8.11 0.15 -14.71
N GLY A 364 7.42 0.77 -13.76
CA GLY A 364 6.33 1.69 -14.05
C GLY A 364 5.65 2.23 -12.80
N VAL A 365 4.62 3.04 -13.05
CA VAL A 365 3.72 3.60 -12.04
C VAL A 365 2.33 3.01 -12.22
N ALA A 366 1.62 2.80 -11.12
CA ALA A 366 0.29 2.21 -11.07
C ALA A 366 -0.72 3.13 -10.36
N THR A 367 -1.99 2.87 -10.64
CA THR A 367 -3.15 3.48 -9.96
C THR A 367 -3.78 2.47 -9.00
N PRO A 368 -4.12 2.86 -7.77
CA PRO A 368 -4.77 1.96 -6.81
C PRO A 368 -6.20 1.64 -7.23
N VAL A 369 -6.56 0.35 -7.12
CA VAL A 369 -7.90 -0.17 -7.43
C VAL A 369 -8.33 -1.08 -6.29
N VAL A 370 -9.51 -0.84 -5.72
CA VAL A 370 -10.08 -1.67 -4.64
C VAL A 370 -10.07 -3.14 -5.04
N GLY A 371 -9.62 -4.01 -4.14
CA GLY A 371 -9.48 -5.46 -4.32
C GLY A 371 -8.22 -5.91 -5.08
N ALA A 372 -7.41 -4.99 -5.62
CA ALA A 372 -6.16 -5.35 -6.28
C ALA A 372 -5.10 -5.81 -5.27
N PRO A 373 -4.18 -6.71 -5.66
CA PRO A 373 -3.08 -7.11 -4.80
C PRO A 373 -2.10 -5.94 -4.64
N VAL A 374 -1.56 -5.79 -3.45
CA VAL A 374 -0.62 -4.73 -3.08
C VAL A 374 0.42 -5.28 -2.12
N CYS A 375 1.65 -4.79 -2.21
CA CYS A 375 2.72 -5.11 -1.27
C CYS A 375 3.41 -3.83 -0.80
N LYS A 376 3.90 -3.84 0.43
CA LYS A 376 4.68 -2.73 1.00
C LYS A 376 6.06 -3.20 1.43
N SER A 377 7.05 -2.32 1.35
CA SER A 377 8.40 -2.52 1.88
C SER A 377 8.72 -1.40 2.87
N GLY A 378 9.00 -1.75 4.12
CA GLY A 378 9.34 -0.82 5.19
C GLY A 378 10.42 -1.36 6.11
N ALA A 379 11.11 -0.46 6.80
CA ALA A 379 12.27 -0.76 7.61
C ALA A 379 11.97 -1.61 8.85
N MET A 380 10.71 -1.64 9.32
CA MET A 380 10.34 -2.25 10.58
C MET A 380 9.60 -3.57 10.42
N THR A 381 8.81 -3.73 9.35
CA THR A 381 8.07 -4.98 9.11
C THR A 381 8.35 -5.59 7.75
N GLY A 382 9.36 -5.08 7.02
CA GLY A 382 9.82 -5.65 5.76
C GLY A 382 8.76 -5.70 4.67
N PHE A 383 8.90 -6.68 3.79
CA PHE A 383 8.03 -6.91 2.65
C PHE A 383 6.80 -7.76 3.02
N THR A 384 5.64 -7.13 3.02
CA THR A 384 4.35 -7.79 3.30
C THR A 384 3.32 -7.38 2.26
N CYS A 385 2.39 -8.30 1.96
CA CYS A 385 1.37 -8.10 0.96
C CYS A 385 -0.04 -8.13 1.55
N GLY A 386 -0.99 -7.66 0.75
CA GLY A 386 -2.37 -7.42 1.13
C GLY A 386 -3.25 -7.07 -0.06
N THR A 387 -4.47 -6.65 0.23
CA THR A 387 -5.43 -6.17 -0.78
C THR A 387 -5.82 -4.73 -0.51
N ILE A 388 -5.96 -3.94 -1.57
CA ILE A 388 -6.49 -2.58 -1.46
C ILE A 388 -7.95 -2.67 -0.99
N THR A 389 -8.27 -2.01 0.12
CA THR A 389 -9.61 -2.03 0.71
C THR A 389 -10.43 -0.84 0.25
N GLU A 390 -9.79 0.32 0.07
CA GLU A 390 -10.46 1.58 -0.25
C GLU A 390 -9.51 2.53 -0.98
N ILE A 391 -10.09 3.50 -1.69
CA ILE A 391 -9.38 4.55 -2.41
C ILE A 391 -10.05 5.91 -2.16
N ASP A 392 -9.33 6.99 -2.49
CA ASP A 392 -9.82 8.37 -2.39
C ASP A 392 -10.32 8.73 -0.97
N GLN A 393 -9.65 8.19 0.04
CA GLN A 393 -9.99 8.40 1.44
C GLN A 393 -9.52 9.79 1.91
N THR A 394 -10.39 10.44 2.67
CA THR A 394 -10.04 11.59 3.49
C THR A 394 -9.83 11.14 4.93
N TYR A 395 -8.76 11.63 5.54
CA TYR A 395 -8.47 11.48 6.96
C TYR A 395 -8.42 12.82 7.65
N TYR A 396 -8.87 12.83 8.90
CA TYR A 396 -8.61 13.95 9.79
C TYR A 396 -7.63 13.51 10.88
N SER A 397 -6.46 14.14 10.89
CA SER A 397 -5.40 13.86 11.86
C SER A 397 -5.28 14.98 12.86
N ARG A 398 -4.86 14.68 14.08
CA ARG A 398 -4.54 15.74 15.04
C ARG A 398 -3.23 16.43 14.66
N LYS A 399 -3.22 17.75 14.67
CA LYS A 399 -2.01 18.59 14.56
C LYS A 399 -1.34 18.83 15.91
N SER A 400 -2.11 18.75 17.00
CA SER A 400 -1.63 18.96 18.36
C SER A 400 -2.43 18.13 19.38
N ASP A 401 -2.06 18.23 20.65
CA ASP A 401 -2.82 17.64 21.76
C ASP A 401 -4.20 18.30 21.94
N ASP A 402 -4.48 19.42 21.27
CA ASP A 402 -5.82 20.00 21.23
C ASP A 402 -6.74 19.12 20.35
N PRO A 403 -7.79 18.51 20.93
CA PRO A 403 -8.71 17.65 20.18
C PRO A 403 -9.47 18.36 19.06
N GLY A 404 -9.52 19.70 19.04
CA GLY A 404 -10.15 20.49 17.99
C GLY A 404 -9.23 20.86 16.82
N ASP A 405 -7.94 20.60 16.92
CA ASP A 405 -6.93 20.99 15.94
C ASP A 405 -6.67 19.84 14.95
N LEU A 406 -7.55 19.75 13.94
CA LEU A 406 -7.54 18.69 12.94
C LEU A 406 -7.00 19.16 11.57
N GLU A 407 -6.06 18.39 11.06
CA GLU A 407 -5.53 18.37 9.71
C GLU A 407 -6.45 17.57 8.80
N ARG A 408 -6.91 18.13 7.67
CA ARG A 408 -7.61 17.36 6.65
C ARG A 408 -6.62 16.89 5.58
N LEU A 409 -6.49 15.58 5.47
CA LEU A 409 -5.68 14.86 4.51
C LEU A 409 -6.56 14.15 3.50
N GLU A 410 -6.15 14.13 2.24
CA GLU A 410 -7.01 13.68 1.14
C GLU A 410 -6.28 12.81 0.13
N GLY A 411 -7.04 11.93 -0.52
CA GLY A 411 -6.59 11.16 -1.69
C GLY A 411 -5.79 9.92 -1.32
N PHE A 412 -5.95 9.40 -0.10
CA PHE A 412 -5.28 8.19 0.36
C PHE A 412 -5.96 6.93 -0.18
N PHE A 413 -5.22 5.82 -0.19
CA PHE A 413 -5.82 4.48 -0.32
C PHE A 413 -5.45 3.61 0.88
N GLY A 414 -6.38 2.74 1.25
CA GLY A 414 -6.25 1.81 2.36
C GLY A 414 -5.99 0.39 1.85
N PHE A 415 -5.26 -0.41 2.61
CA PHE A 415 -4.99 -1.81 2.27
C PHE A 415 -4.69 -2.68 3.49
N SER A 416 -4.94 -3.99 3.35
CA SER A 416 -4.83 -4.98 4.42
C SER A 416 -3.45 -5.62 4.47
N THR A 417 -2.50 -4.94 5.10
CA THR A 417 -1.21 -5.55 5.40
C THR A 417 -0.65 -5.00 6.71
N CYS A 418 0.36 -5.68 7.25
CA CYS A 418 1.04 -5.23 8.46
C CYS A 418 1.85 -3.96 8.20
N GLY A 419 1.82 -3.01 9.15
CA GLY A 419 2.74 -1.87 9.20
C GLY A 419 2.72 -1.20 10.57
N ILE A 420 3.88 -0.78 11.06
CA ILE A 420 4.06 -0.11 12.36
C ILE A 420 4.88 1.18 12.22
N HIS A 421 5.01 1.96 13.31
CA HIS A 421 5.85 3.15 13.34
C HIS A 421 7.26 2.85 12.83
N GLY A 422 7.70 3.58 11.80
CA GLY A 422 8.99 3.40 11.13
C GLY A 422 8.90 2.76 9.74
N ASP A 423 7.82 2.05 9.41
CA ASP A 423 7.49 1.69 8.03
C ASP A 423 6.99 2.89 7.22
N SER A 424 6.60 3.97 7.90
CA SER A 424 6.27 5.27 7.34
C SER A 424 7.26 5.71 6.27
N GLY A 425 6.73 6.16 5.13
CA GLY A 425 7.54 6.52 3.97
C GLY A 425 7.98 5.35 3.10
N GLY A 426 7.71 4.11 3.49
CA GLY A 426 8.07 2.91 2.74
C GLY A 426 7.37 2.81 1.38
N SER A 427 7.96 2.00 0.51
CA SER A 427 7.40 1.72 -0.83
C SER A 427 6.10 0.94 -0.74
N VAL A 428 5.11 1.31 -1.54
CA VAL A 428 3.92 0.49 -1.82
C VAL A 428 3.87 0.17 -3.31
N THR A 429 3.68 -1.09 -3.66
CA THR A 429 3.81 -1.63 -5.03
C THR A 429 2.63 -2.54 -5.39
N THR A 430 2.37 -2.69 -6.69
CA THR A 430 1.49 -3.73 -7.24
C THR A 430 2.12 -4.31 -8.49
N GLY A 431 2.27 -5.64 -8.55
CA GLY A 431 3.14 -6.27 -9.54
C GLY A 431 4.56 -5.74 -9.41
N THR A 432 5.07 -5.15 -10.49
CA THR A 432 6.39 -4.52 -10.60
C THR A 432 6.30 -2.98 -10.64
N LYS A 433 5.17 -2.39 -10.23
CA LYS A 433 4.90 -0.95 -10.38
C LYS A 433 4.86 -0.24 -9.05
N ALA A 434 5.39 0.98 -9.03
CA ALA A 434 5.24 1.92 -7.93
C ALA A 434 3.77 2.32 -7.80
N LEU A 435 3.21 2.18 -6.60
CA LEU A 435 1.80 2.46 -6.33
C LEU A 435 1.61 3.61 -5.33
N GLY A 436 2.42 3.66 -4.27
CA GLY A 436 2.28 4.69 -3.24
C GLY A 436 3.36 4.68 -2.17
N ILE A 437 3.18 5.56 -1.19
CA ILE A 437 4.08 5.79 -0.06
C ILE A 437 3.32 5.51 1.23
N VAL A 438 3.83 4.64 2.10
CA VAL A 438 3.19 4.32 3.39
C VAL A 438 3.04 5.59 4.24
N SER A 439 1.86 5.80 4.82
CA SER A 439 1.50 7.00 5.59
C SER A 439 1.17 6.65 7.04
N GLY A 440 0.10 5.91 7.31
CA GLY A 440 -0.36 5.66 8.67
C GLY A 440 -1.06 4.33 8.83
N SER A 441 -1.03 3.78 10.05
CA SER A 441 -1.61 2.48 10.41
C SER A 441 -2.72 2.65 11.44
N GLY A 442 -3.74 1.80 11.40
CA GLY A 442 -4.77 1.75 12.45
C GLY A 442 -4.24 1.21 13.79
N ASN A 443 -3.08 0.54 13.78
CA ASN A 443 -2.35 0.14 14.98
C ASN A 443 -0.86 0.17 14.66
N ALA A 444 -0.14 1.13 15.24
CA ALA A 444 1.25 1.34 14.89
C ALA A 444 2.23 0.85 15.97
N ASP A 445 1.72 0.13 16.99
CA ASP A 445 2.52 -0.58 18.00
C ASP A 445 2.60 -2.09 17.73
N VAL A 446 1.53 -2.66 17.15
CA VAL A 446 1.43 -4.10 16.87
C VAL A 446 1.15 -4.32 15.40
N CYS A 447 1.93 -5.22 14.80
CA CYS A 447 1.73 -5.71 13.45
C CYS A 447 0.40 -6.48 13.35
N ASP A 448 -0.67 -5.79 12.96
CA ASP A 448 -1.98 -6.36 12.69
C ASP A 448 -2.41 -6.06 11.24
N PRO A 449 -2.41 -7.07 10.35
CA PRO A 449 -2.87 -6.91 8.96
C PRO A 449 -4.32 -6.43 8.81
N GLN A 450 -5.14 -6.56 9.86
CA GLN A 450 -6.53 -6.11 9.90
C GLN A 450 -6.69 -4.67 10.42
N ALA A 451 -5.66 -4.10 11.03
CA ALA A 451 -5.71 -2.72 11.51
C ALA A 451 -5.79 -1.70 10.36
N GLY A 452 -5.44 -2.11 9.14
CA GLY A 452 -5.48 -1.28 7.94
C GLY A 452 -4.29 -0.33 7.87
N LEU A 453 -3.61 -0.35 6.73
CA LEU A 453 -2.51 0.55 6.41
C LEU A 453 -2.96 1.51 5.31
N THR A 454 -2.45 2.74 5.35
CA THR A 454 -2.76 3.77 4.36
C THR A 454 -1.52 4.23 3.62
N ALA A 455 -1.73 4.66 2.39
CA ALA A 455 -0.66 5.21 1.58
C ALA A 455 -1.15 6.37 0.71
N GLN A 456 -0.21 7.29 0.44
CA GLN A 456 -0.36 8.34 -0.55
C GLN A 456 -0.08 7.76 -1.94
N PRO A 457 -1.00 7.85 -2.93
CA PRO A 457 -0.74 7.42 -4.29
C PRO A 457 0.46 8.13 -4.91
N ILE A 458 1.35 7.36 -5.54
CA ILE A 458 2.54 7.93 -6.20
C ILE A 458 2.16 8.83 -7.38
N ALA A 459 1.05 8.52 -8.07
CA ALA A 459 0.52 9.34 -9.15
C ALA A 459 0.15 10.75 -8.69
N THR A 460 -0.36 10.91 -7.46
CA THR A 460 -0.65 12.22 -6.86
C THR A 460 0.64 13.00 -6.63
N VAL A 461 1.66 12.35 -6.07
CA VAL A 461 2.98 12.98 -5.83
C VAL A 461 3.58 13.48 -7.14
N ILE A 462 3.53 12.67 -8.21
CA ILE A 462 4.03 13.05 -9.54
C ILE A 462 3.22 14.23 -10.12
N ALA A 463 1.88 14.16 -10.03
CA ALA A 463 1.01 15.20 -10.59
C ALA A 463 1.20 16.56 -9.90
N GLU A 464 1.45 16.57 -8.59
CA GLU A 464 1.66 17.80 -7.81
C GLU A 464 3.10 18.34 -7.90
N ASN A 465 4.05 17.57 -8.45
CA ASN A 465 5.46 17.97 -8.57
C ASN A 465 5.92 17.88 -10.03
N GLN A 466 5.78 18.99 -10.77
CA GLN A 466 6.13 19.03 -12.18
C GLN A 466 7.59 18.63 -12.43
N GLY A 467 7.78 17.69 -13.36
CA GLY A 467 9.11 17.19 -13.74
C GLY A 467 9.66 16.10 -12.82
N LEU A 468 8.98 15.76 -11.71
CA LEU A 468 9.32 14.58 -10.92
C LEU A 468 9.10 13.31 -11.75
N GLN A 469 10.10 12.44 -11.77
CA GLN A 469 10.04 11.13 -12.40
C GLN A 469 10.52 10.07 -11.42
N ILE A 470 9.74 8.99 -11.30
CA ILE A 470 10.18 7.79 -10.59
C ILE A 470 11.11 7.01 -11.52
N ARG A 471 12.22 6.49 -10.99
CA ARG A 471 13.10 5.61 -11.76
C ARG A 471 12.41 4.29 -12.00
N THR A 472 12.27 3.94 -13.27
CA THR A 472 11.64 2.69 -13.73
C THR A 472 12.59 1.82 -14.56
N SER A 473 13.88 2.21 -14.64
CA SER A 473 14.93 1.55 -15.42
C SER A 473 16.31 1.95 -14.95
#